data_AF-A0A9X0CYM2-F1
#
_entry.id   AF-A0A9X0CYM2-F1
#
_cell.length_a   1.000
_cell.length_b   1.000
_cell.length_c   1.000
_cell.angle_alpha   90.00
_cell.angle_beta   90.00
_cell.angle_gamma   90.00
#
_symmetry.space_group_name_H-M   'P 1'
#
loop_
_entity.id
_entity.type
_entity.pdbx_description
1 polymer ?
#
loop_
_entity_poly.entity_id
_entity_poly.type
_entity_poly.pdbx_seq_one_letter_code
_entity_poly.pdbx_strand_id
1 'polypeptide(L)'
;MEKTKQPNRTAFIRQPARVLLVDYSPPFDADTCEYLHDALVNFFSLVTHLSGPCRTPFFGLFALTSHPENLFSLQHVRGNFPRLHTAFEELKFVYKEQGASPCTPGLREAAAQFKRQSQSLRQMSTSSCQLEIIFLTCRAATSVTKHIEKFAKNIELESLKVRLPLIG
;
A
#
# COMPACT_ATOMS: atom_id res chain seq x y z
N MET A 1 19.43 0.78 40.23
CA MET A 1 18.05 0.79 39.70
C MET A 1 18.02 1.65 38.45
N GLU A 2 18.13 1.01 37.30
CA GLU A 2 18.13 1.67 35.98
C GLU A 2 16.68 2.02 35.61
N LYS A 3 16.38 3.31 35.40
CA LYS A 3 15.05 3.75 34.96
C LYS A 3 14.91 3.45 33.47
N THR A 4 14.25 2.35 33.15
CA THR A 4 13.92 1.97 31.76
C THR A 4 13.08 3.07 31.12
N LYS A 5 13.65 3.75 30.12
CA LYS A 5 13.00 4.82 29.36
C LYS A 5 11.82 4.23 28.59
N GLN A 6 10.61 4.57 29.02
CA GLN A 6 9.37 4.07 28.43
C GLN A 6 9.29 4.50 26.95
N PRO A 7 9.07 3.58 25.98
CA PRO A 7 9.05 3.94 24.57
C PRO A 7 7.90 4.92 24.31
N ASN A 8 8.24 6.03 23.66
CA ASN A 8 7.36 7.16 23.40
C ASN A 8 6.16 6.72 22.53
N ARG A 9 4.99 6.51 23.15
CA ARG A 9 3.77 5.97 22.53
C ARG A 9 3.24 6.84 21.37
N THR A 10 3.69 8.09 21.26
CA THR A 10 3.26 9.06 20.24
C THR A 10 3.79 8.76 18.83
N ALA A 11 4.91 8.03 18.69
CA ALA A 11 5.50 7.72 17.38
C ALA A 11 4.62 6.77 16.53
N PHE A 12 3.83 5.90 17.17
CA PHE A 12 2.96 4.95 16.48
C PHE A 12 1.59 5.52 16.09
N ILE A 13 1.21 6.68 16.64
CA ILE A 13 -0.03 7.40 16.28
C ILE A 13 0.10 8.08 14.90
N ARG A 14 1.32 8.13 14.35
CA ARG A 14 1.69 8.83 13.11
C ARG A 14 2.12 7.89 11.98
N GLN A 15 1.64 6.65 11.99
CA GLN A 15 1.91 5.74 10.87
C GLN A 15 1.10 6.19 9.65
N PRO A 16 1.73 6.35 8.47
CA PRO A 16 1.01 6.73 7.27
C PRO A 16 0.01 5.64 6.88
N ALA A 17 -1.06 6.05 6.20
CA ALA A 17 -1.88 5.12 5.45
C ALA A 17 -1.04 4.53 4.32
N ARG A 18 -1.09 3.22 4.13
CA ARG A 18 -0.29 2.53 3.10
C ARG A 18 -1.18 1.97 2.02
N VAL A 19 -0.79 2.13 0.76
CA VAL A 19 -1.44 1.46 -0.37
C VAL A 19 -0.37 0.69 -1.13
N LEU A 20 -0.59 -0.60 -1.35
CA LEU A 20 0.24 -1.42 -2.23
C LEU A 20 -0.40 -1.49 -3.62
N LEU A 21 0.35 -1.10 -4.64
CA LEU A 21 -0.01 -1.27 -6.04
C LEU A 21 0.88 -2.37 -6.62
N VAL A 22 0.26 -3.45 -7.12
CA VAL A 22 0.95 -4.60 -7.72
C VAL A 22 0.87 -4.54 -9.23
N ASP A 23 2.01 -4.42 -9.90
CA ASP A 23 2.15 -4.43 -11.34
C ASP A 23 2.62 -5.81 -11.83
N TYR A 24 1.78 -6.45 -12.65
CA TYR A 24 2.04 -7.77 -13.24
C TYR A 24 2.76 -7.70 -14.59
N SER A 25 3.29 -6.54 -14.98
CA SER A 25 4.07 -6.41 -16.20
C SER A 25 5.29 -7.36 -16.17
N PRO A 26 5.61 -8.04 -17.29
CA PRO A 26 6.79 -8.90 -17.37
C PRO A 26 8.07 -8.18 -16.92
N PRO A 27 9.05 -8.89 -16.32
CA PRO A 27 9.11 -10.34 -16.11
C PRO A 27 8.38 -10.90 -14.87
N PHE A 28 7.34 -10.23 -14.35
CA PHE A 28 6.53 -10.79 -13.26
C PHE A 28 5.92 -12.14 -13.67
N ASP A 29 6.23 -13.20 -12.92
CA ASP A 29 5.82 -14.58 -13.20
C ASP A 29 4.98 -15.20 -12.07
N ALA A 30 4.57 -16.46 -12.26
CA ALA A 30 3.72 -17.17 -11.31
C ALA A 30 4.43 -17.38 -9.97
N ASP A 31 5.73 -17.70 -10.00
CA ASP A 31 6.53 -17.88 -8.80
C ASP A 31 6.64 -16.58 -8.00
N THR A 32 6.89 -15.46 -8.68
CA THR A 32 6.87 -14.12 -8.07
C THR A 32 5.51 -13.79 -7.45
N CYS A 33 4.41 -14.20 -8.09
CA CYS A 33 3.06 -14.04 -7.55
C CYS A 33 2.87 -14.82 -6.24
N GLU A 34 3.30 -16.08 -6.20
CA GLU A 34 3.22 -16.93 -5.01
C GLU A 34 4.11 -16.39 -3.89
N TYR A 35 5.35 -15.97 -4.19
CA TYR A 35 6.24 -15.37 -3.20
C TYR A 35 5.67 -14.07 -2.61
N LEU A 36 5.05 -13.23 -3.45
CA LEU A 36 4.37 -12.02 -2.97
C LEU A 36 3.22 -12.37 -2.05
N HIS A 37 2.37 -13.31 -2.46
CA HIS A 37 1.25 -13.79 -1.66
C HIS A 37 1.72 -14.25 -0.27
N ASP A 38 2.70 -15.15 -0.23
CA ASP A 38 3.19 -15.71 1.03
C ASP A 38 3.84 -14.65 1.92
N ALA A 39 4.62 -13.74 1.33
CA ALA A 39 5.22 -12.63 2.07
C ALA A 39 4.16 -11.72 2.72
N LEU A 40 3.09 -11.39 1.99
CA LEU A 40 1.99 -10.57 2.49
C LEU A 40 1.21 -11.29 3.60
N VAL A 41 0.83 -12.56 3.38
CA VAL A 41 0.11 -13.38 4.35
C VAL A 41 0.92 -13.49 5.64
N ASN A 42 2.20 -13.84 5.55
CA ASN A 42 3.07 -13.99 6.71
C ASN A 42 3.25 -12.66 7.47
N PHE A 43 3.58 -11.58 6.75
CA PHE A 43 3.76 -10.27 7.37
C PHE A 43 2.49 -9.79 8.07
N PHE A 44 1.34 -9.84 7.40
CA PHE A 44 0.09 -9.35 7.96
C PHE A 44 -0.48 -10.26 9.04
N SER A 45 -0.28 -11.57 8.97
CA SER A 45 -0.58 -12.48 10.09
C SER A 45 0.19 -12.08 11.34
N LEU A 46 1.48 -11.75 11.22
CA LEU A 46 2.27 -11.29 12.35
C LEU A 46 1.78 -9.94 12.86
N VAL A 47 1.79 -8.89 12.03
CA VAL A 47 1.56 -7.52 12.53
C VAL A 47 0.14 -7.25 13.03
N THR A 48 -0.84 -8.07 12.64
CA THR A 48 -2.23 -7.96 13.13
C THR A 48 -2.47 -8.67 14.46
N HIS A 49 -1.63 -9.63 14.83
CA HIS A 49 -1.74 -10.41 16.08
C HIS A 49 -0.72 -9.98 17.15
N LEU A 50 0.24 -9.11 16.82
CA LEU A 50 1.13 -8.52 17.80
C LEU A 50 0.36 -7.67 18.83
N SER A 51 0.65 -7.89 20.10
CA SER A 51 0.14 -7.07 21.20
C SER A 51 0.70 -5.64 21.13
N GLY A 52 -0.13 -4.65 21.50
CA GLY A 52 0.24 -3.23 21.60
C GLY A 52 -0.39 -2.32 20.53
N PRO A 53 0.09 -1.07 20.39
CA PRO A 53 -0.43 -0.12 19.39
C PRO A 53 -0.26 -0.66 17.96
N CYS A 54 -1.32 -0.59 17.16
CA CYS A 54 -1.31 -1.10 15.79
C CYS A 54 -0.15 -0.48 15.00
N ARG A 55 0.74 -1.33 14.46
CA ARG A 55 1.91 -0.89 13.67
C ARG A 55 1.54 -0.53 12.23
N THR A 56 0.37 -0.97 11.76
CA THR A 56 -0.14 -0.68 10.41
C THR A 56 -1.61 -0.25 10.51
N PRO A 57 -1.89 1.05 10.73
CA PRO A 57 -3.24 1.48 11.03
C PRO A 57 -4.17 1.41 9.81
N PHE A 58 -3.74 1.80 8.60
CA PHE A 58 -4.53 1.74 7.36
C PHE A 58 -3.74 1.08 6.24
N PHE A 59 -4.37 0.14 5.53
CA PHE A 59 -3.80 -0.52 4.35
C PHE A 59 -4.84 -0.62 3.24
N GLY A 60 -4.40 -0.43 1.99
CA GLY A 60 -5.15 -0.69 0.78
C GLY A 60 -4.32 -1.52 -0.20
N LEU A 61 -4.99 -2.29 -1.06
CA LEU A 61 -4.36 -3.17 -2.06
C LEU A 61 -5.03 -3.00 -3.40
N PHE A 62 -4.23 -2.75 -4.43
CA PHE A 62 -4.69 -2.72 -5.80
C PHE A 62 -3.82 -3.60 -6.70
N ALA A 63 -4.49 -4.30 -7.62
CA ALA A 63 -3.86 -4.93 -8.75
C ALA A 63 -3.90 -3.98 -9.96
N LEU A 64 -2.78 -3.82 -10.65
CA LEU A 64 -2.69 -2.99 -11.85
C LEU A 64 -2.87 -3.86 -13.09
N THR A 65 -4.13 -4.16 -13.40
CA THR A 65 -4.54 -4.70 -14.71
C THR A 65 -4.97 -3.55 -15.62
N SER A 66 -5.47 -3.84 -16.83
CA SER A 66 -5.93 -2.83 -17.81
C SER A 66 -6.74 -1.68 -17.18
N HIS A 67 -7.50 -1.98 -16.12
CA HIS A 67 -8.12 -1.02 -15.21
C HIS A 67 -7.71 -1.38 -13.78
N PRO A 68 -7.24 -0.44 -12.94
CA PRO A 68 -6.84 -0.77 -11.57
C PRO A 68 -7.98 -1.44 -10.79
N GLU A 69 -7.71 -2.61 -10.25
CA GLU A 69 -8.65 -3.38 -9.45
C GLU A 69 -8.37 -3.16 -7.97
N ASN A 70 -9.37 -2.68 -7.24
CA ASN A 70 -9.31 -2.47 -5.80
C ASN A 70 -9.69 -3.75 -5.06
N LEU A 71 -8.68 -4.55 -4.71
CA LEU A 71 -8.88 -5.83 -4.00
C LEU A 71 -9.14 -5.62 -2.50
N PHE A 72 -8.55 -4.55 -1.93
CA PHE A 72 -8.80 -4.18 -0.55
C PHE A 72 -8.83 -2.67 -0.42
N SER A 73 -10.01 -2.14 -0.12
CA SER A 73 -10.17 -0.71 0.10
C SER A 73 -9.31 -0.24 1.27
N LEU A 74 -8.70 0.94 1.16
CA LEU A 74 -7.93 1.54 2.24
C LEU A 74 -8.74 1.51 3.52
N GLN A 75 -8.35 0.73 4.53
CA GLN A 75 -9.10 0.63 5.79
C GLN A 75 -8.22 0.04 6.90
N HIS A 76 -8.75 -0.04 8.11
CA HIS A 76 -8.06 -0.64 9.23
C HIS A 76 -7.81 -2.13 9.02
N VAL A 77 -6.55 -2.55 9.15
CA VAL A 77 -6.21 -3.98 9.01
C VAL A 77 -6.64 -4.78 10.23
N ARG A 78 -6.47 -4.21 11.43
CA ARG A 78 -6.92 -4.85 12.67
C ARG A 78 -8.44 -5.02 12.63
N GLY A 79 -8.92 -6.24 12.83
CA GLY A 79 -10.33 -6.60 12.72
C GLY A 79 -10.81 -6.91 11.29
N ASN A 80 -10.01 -6.62 10.26
CA ASN A 80 -10.32 -6.92 8.86
C ASN A 80 -9.32 -7.90 8.22
N PHE A 81 -8.46 -8.56 9.00
CA PHE A 81 -7.47 -9.51 8.46
C PHE A 81 -8.10 -10.63 7.61
N PRO A 82 -9.25 -11.25 7.96
CA PRO A 82 -9.88 -12.25 7.09
C PRO A 82 -10.22 -11.70 5.70
N ARG A 83 -10.73 -10.46 5.61
CA ARG A 83 -11.01 -9.78 4.34
C ARG A 83 -9.73 -9.46 3.57
N LEU A 84 -8.69 -9.04 4.29
CA LEU A 84 -7.39 -8.77 3.68
C LEU A 84 -6.76 -10.06 3.14
N HIS A 85 -6.89 -11.17 3.85
CA HIS A 85 -6.43 -12.48 3.39
C HIS A 85 -7.17 -12.90 2.11
N THR A 86 -8.49 -12.70 2.03
CA THR A 86 -9.24 -12.93 0.77
C THR A 86 -8.67 -12.08 -0.38
N ALA A 87 -8.36 -10.81 -0.12
CA ALA A 87 -7.74 -9.94 -1.13
C ALA A 87 -6.35 -10.43 -1.57
N PHE A 88 -5.59 -11.11 -0.69
CA PHE A 88 -4.33 -11.75 -1.08
C PHE A 88 -4.55 -12.98 -1.96
N GLU A 89 -5.57 -13.79 -1.67
CA GLU A 89 -5.94 -14.91 -2.54
C GLU A 89 -6.34 -14.41 -3.94
N GLU A 90 -7.09 -13.30 -4.01
CA GLU A 90 -7.49 -12.65 -5.26
C GLU A 90 -6.29 -12.21 -6.13
N LEU A 91 -5.15 -11.80 -5.54
CA LEU A 91 -3.94 -11.46 -6.32
C LEU A 91 -3.52 -12.60 -7.27
N LYS A 92 -3.57 -13.84 -6.79
CA LYS A 92 -3.20 -15.03 -7.58
C LYS A 92 -4.16 -15.28 -8.74
N PHE A 93 -5.42 -14.90 -8.60
CA PHE A 93 -6.40 -14.98 -9.68
C PHE A 93 -6.19 -13.88 -10.71
N VAL A 94 -6.03 -12.63 -10.25
CA VAL A 94 -5.86 -11.46 -11.13
C VAL A 94 -4.59 -11.57 -11.98
N TYR A 95 -3.51 -12.15 -11.46
CA TYR A 95 -2.31 -12.45 -12.24
C TYR A 95 -2.60 -13.26 -13.52
N LYS A 96 -3.61 -14.14 -13.52
CA LYS A 96 -3.96 -14.97 -14.67
C LYS A 96 -4.66 -14.20 -15.79
N GLU A 97 -5.18 -13.01 -15.51
CA GLU A 97 -5.95 -12.18 -16.44
C GLU A 97 -5.10 -11.11 -17.15
N GLN A 98 -3.79 -11.35 -17.27
CA GLN A 98 -2.75 -10.38 -17.67
C GLN A 98 -3.19 -9.33 -18.70
N GLY A 99 -3.02 -8.06 -18.33
CA GLY A 99 -3.12 -6.92 -19.24
C GLY A 99 -2.12 -5.84 -18.83
N ALA A 100 -1.34 -5.34 -19.81
CA ALA A 100 -0.39 -4.26 -19.55
C ALA A 100 -1.12 -2.98 -19.14
N SER A 101 -0.86 -2.49 -17.92
CA SER A 101 -1.56 -1.33 -17.38
C SER A 101 -0.65 -0.11 -17.23
N PRO A 102 -1.15 1.10 -17.55
CA PRO A 102 -0.49 2.30 -17.10
C PRO A 102 -0.53 2.42 -15.57
N CYS A 103 0.60 2.79 -14.97
CA CYS A 103 0.77 3.06 -13.54
C CYS A 103 -0.17 4.19 -13.02
N THR A 104 -0.51 5.15 -13.89
CA THR A 104 -1.17 6.41 -13.51
C THR A 104 -2.60 6.27 -12.97
N PRO A 105 -3.50 5.46 -13.56
CA PRO A 105 -4.83 5.23 -13.00
C PRO A 105 -4.80 4.65 -11.57
N GLY A 106 -3.90 3.72 -11.28
CA GLY A 106 -3.79 3.13 -9.93
C GLY A 106 -3.36 4.16 -8.89
N LEU A 107 -2.38 5.00 -9.23
CA LEU A 107 -1.98 6.14 -8.39
C LEU A 107 -3.14 7.11 -8.13
N ARG A 108 -3.94 7.39 -9.17
CA ARG A 108 -5.10 8.29 -9.06
C ARG A 108 -6.15 7.71 -8.12
N GLU A 109 -6.48 6.44 -8.24
CA GLU A 109 -7.49 5.81 -7.40
C GLU A 109 -7.04 5.75 -5.94
N ALA A 110 -5.79 5.37 -5.68
CA ALA A 110 -5.21 5.39 -4.34
C ALA A 110 -5.26 6.79 -3.70
N ALA A 111 -4.87 7.82 -4.45
CA ALA A 111 -4.92 9.21 -3.98
C ALA A 111 -6.37 9.69 -3.74
N ALA A 112 -7.29 9.35 -4.64
CA ALA A 112 -8.70 9.71 -4.51
C ALA A 112 -9.35 9.02 -3.29
N GLN A 113 -9.07 7.74 -3.09
CA GLN A 113 -9.56 6.98 -1.93
C GLN A 113 -9.04 7.57 -0.61
N PHE A 114 -7.74 7.90 -0.55
CA PHE A 114 -7.17 8.58 0.60
C PHE A 114 -7.78 9.97 0.83
N LYS A 115 -8.04 10.75 -0.22
CA LYS A 115 -8.71 12.06 -0.08
C LYS A 115 -10.11 11.91 0.51
N ARG A 116 -10.90 10.95 0.02
CA ARG A 116 -12.25 10.65 0.55
C ARG A 116 -12.19 10.21 2.02
N GLN A 117 -11.26 9.33 2.37
CA GLN A 117 -11.14 8.85 3.75
C GLN A 117 -10.53 9.86 4.70
N SER A 118 -9.53 10.63 4.28
CA SER A 118 -8.90 11.64 5.12
C SER A 118 -9.89 12.75 5.50
N GLN A 119 -10.84 13.09 4.63
CA GLN A 119 -11.92 14.02 4.97
C GLN A 119 -12.79 13.48 6.13
N SER A 120 -13.09 12.18 6.13
CA SER A 120 -13.81 11.52 7.23
C SER A 120 -12.95 11.38 8.50
N LEU A 121 -11.67 11.02 8.36
CA LEU A 121 -10.75 10.78 9.48
C LEU A 121 -10.28 12.05 10.18
N ARG A 122 -10.18 13.19 9.47
CA ARG A 122 -9.87 14.51 10.06
C ARG A 122 -10.93 14.95 11.07
N GLN A 123 -12.15 14.42 11.00
CA GLN A 123 -13.20 14.69 11.99
C GLN A 123 -13.05 13.82 13.26
N MET A 124 -12.24 12.75 13.22
CA MET A 124 -12.17 11.74 14.29
C MET A 124 -10.80 11.58 14.97
N SER A 125 -9.69 12.06 14.38
CA SER A 125 -8.36 11.88 14.99
C SER A 125 -7.33 12.97 14.62
N THR A 126 -6.34 13.16 15.50
CA THR A 126 -5.15 14.02 15.30
C THR A 126 -4.00 13.30 14.56
N SER A 127 -4.29 12.18 13.89
CA SER A 127 -3.27 11.35 13.25
C SER A 127 -2.76 11.95 11.92
N SER A 128 -1.51 11.65 11.58
CA SER A 128 -0.83 12.21 10.42
C SER A 128 -1.59 11.92 9.12
N CYS A 129 -1.99 12.97 8.40
CA CYS A 129 -2.59 12.90 7.06
C CYS A 129 -1.53 12.57 5.99
N GLN A 130 -0.88 11.42 6.12
CA GLN A 130 0.16 10.97 5.19
C GLN A 130 -0.29 9.68 4.50
N LEU A 131 -0.11 9.66 3.17
CA LEU A 131 -0.30 8.48 2.33
C LEU A 131 1.07 8.05 1.81
N GLU A 132 1.38 6.77 1.98
CA GLU A 132 2.54 6.11 1.40
C GLU A 132 2.03 5.10 0.36
N ILE A 133 2.37 5.33 -0.91
CA ILE A 133 2.04 4.40 -2.00
C ILE A 133 3.29 3.58 -2.30
N ILE A 134 3.16 2.26 -2.19
CA ILE A 134 4.20 1.27 -2.45
C ILE A 134 3.89 0.66 -3.81
N PHE A 135 4.86 0.70 -4.72
CA PHE A 135 4.72 0.17 -6.07
C PHE A 135 5.61 -1.06 -6.21
N LEU A 136 5.00 -2.23 -6.41
CA LEU A 136 5.72 -3.47 -6.71
C LEU A 136 5.64 -3.71 -8.21
N THR A 137 6.79 -3.73 -8.87
CA THR A 137 6.88 -3.82 -10.34
C THR A 137 8.22 -4.42 -10.75
N CYS A 138 8.21 -5.18 -11.84
CA CYS A 138 9.43 -5.65 -12.50
C CYS A 138 9.90 -4.70 -13.62
N ARG A 139 9.19 -3.59 -13.86
CA ARG A 139 9.58 -2.59 -14.85
C ARG A 139 10.78 -1.78 -14.36
N ALA A 140 11.61 -1.33 -15.30
CA ALA A 140 12.71 -0.43 -14.99
C ALA A 140 12.22 0.82 -14.24
N ALA A 141 12.88 1.14 -13.11
CA ALA A 141 12.51 2.25 -12.25
C ALA A 141 12.36 3.57 -13.03
N THR A 142 13.23 3.84 -14.00
CA THR A 142 13.18 5.04 -14.85
C THR A 142 11.88 5.19 -15.63
N SER A 143 11.26 4.08 -16.06
CA SER A 143 9.96 4.09 -16.74
C SER A 143 8.86 4.49 -15.77
N VAL A 144 8.86 3.89 -14.58
CA VAL A 144 7.84 4.10 -13.54
C VAL A 144 7.94 5.51 -12.96
N THR A 145 9.15 6.00 -12.68
CA THR A 145 9.40 7.34 -12.16
C THR A 145 8.85 8.42 -13.10
N LYS A 146 9.02 8.29 -14.41
CA LYS A 146 8.44 9.24 -15.38
C LYS A 146 6.91 9.33 -15.28
N HIS A 147 6.23 8.18 -15.08
CA HIS A 147 4.79 8.16 -14.89
C HIS A 147 4.37 8.78 -13.55
N ILE A 148 5.11 8.51 -12.48
CA ILE A 148 4.89 9.09 -11.15
C ILE A 148 5.09 10.61 -11.18
N GLU A 149 6.16 11.11 -11.81
CA GLU A 149 6.44 12.54 -11.92
C GLU A 149 5.37 13.26 -12.74
N LYS A 150 4.96 12.68 -13.86
CA LYS A 150 3.86 13.21 -14.67
C LYS A 150 2.56 13.26 -13.86
N PHE A 151 2.28 12.23 -13.07
CA PHE A 151 1.13 12.21 -12.18
C PHE A 151 1.21 13.28 -11.08
N ALA A 152 2.36 13.40 -10.43
CA ALA A 152 2.59 14.36 -9.34
C ALA A 152 2.40 15.81 -9.78
N LYS A 153 2.77 16.16 -11.01
CA LYS A 153 2.50 17.49 -11.59
C LYS A 153 1.01 17.84 -11.69
N ASN A 154 0.14 16.84 -11.70
CA ASN A 154 -1.31 16.99 -11.89
C ASN A 154 -2.12 16.79 -10.61
N ILE A 155 -1.47 16.58 -9.46
CA ILE A 155 -2.13 16.49 -8.16
C ILE A 155 -1.65 17.63 -7.27
N GLU A 156 -2.60 18.32 -6.64
CA GLU A 156 -2.34 19.22 -5.51
C GLU A 156 -1.84 18.40 -4.31
N LEU A 157 -0.53 18.23 -4.21
CA LEU A 157 0.14 17.62 -3.06
C LEU A 157 0.83 18.73 -2.26
N GLU A 158 0.54 18.81 -0.96
CA GLU A 158 1.30 19.69 -0.05
C GLU A 158 2.76 19.22 0.09
N SER A 159 3.02 17.90 -0.04
CA SER A 159 4.37 17.32 -0.13
C SER A 159 4.35 15.92 -0.76
N LEU A 160 5.33 15.61 -1.63
CA LEU A 160 5.57 14.28 -2.19
C LEU A 160 6.97 13.81 -1.78
N LYS A 161 7.08 12.61 -1.22
CA LYS A 161 8.37 11.93 -0.99
C LYS A 161 8.39 10.61 -1.75
N VAL A 162 9.09 10.57 -2.89
CA VAL A 162 9.30 9.33 -3.64
C VAL A 162 10.44 8.55 -3.00
N ARG A 163 10.22 7.28 -2.68
CA ARG A 163 11.26 6.36 -2.23
C ARG A 163 11.20 5.13 -3.14
N LEU A 164 12.22 4.95 -3.97
CA LEU A 164 12.32 3.75 -4.80
C LEU A 164 13.00 2.65 -3.97
N PRO A 165 12.53 1.39 -4.05
CA PRO A 165 13.31 0.29 -3.51
C PRO A 165 14.63 0.22 -4.29
N LEU A 166 15.75 0.23 -3.57
CA LEU A 166 17.07 -0.06 -4.14
C LEU A 166 17.08 -1.56 -4.46
N ILE A 167 16.66 -1.92 -5.68
CA ILE A 167 16.92 -3.24 -6.22
C ILE A 167 18.00 -3.01 -7.28
N GLY A 168 19.23 -3.35 -6.91
CA GLY A 168 20.39 -3.36 -7.79
C GLY A 168 20.42 -4.61 -8.66
#